data_AF-A0A8T6GAW4-F1
#
_entry.id   AF-A0A8T6GAW4-F1
#
_cell.length_a   1.000
_cell.length_b   1.000
_cell.length_c   1.000
_cell.angle_alpha   90.00
_cell.angle_beta   90.00
_cell.angle_gamma   90.00
#
_symmetry.space_group_name_H-M   'P 1'
#
loop_
_entity.id
_entity.type
_entity.pdbx_description
1 polymer ?
#
loop_
_entity_poly.entity_id
_entity_poly.type
_entity_poly.pdbx_seq_one_letter_code
_entity_poly.pdbx_strand_id
1 'polypeptide(L)'
;MNLLVLSGGRHPYEESTPVLEGFLTGAGHEVNVTEDASILADADAMSGYDALVFNTMRAGDDAMTREQQAGMTMEGRASSASTSPAAPRQTGTNTTTSPAAVGCSRIATTRHTASSR
;
A
#
# COMPACT_ATOMS: atom_id res chain seq x y z
N MET A 1 -16.35 -13.01 -23.68
CA MET A 1 -15.43 -12.24 -22.83
C MET A 1 -16.26 -11.50 -21.83
N ASN A 2 -15.73 -11.38 -20.62
CA ASN A 2 -16.30 -10.61 -19.53
C ASN A 2 -15.68 -9.22 -19.56
N LEU A 3 -16.48 -8.21 -19.90
CA LEU A 3 -16.04 -6.84 -20.09
C LEU A 3 -16.53 -5.98 -18.94
N LEU A 4 -15.63 -5.21 -18.34
CA LEU A 4 -15.99 -4.14 -17.42
C LEU A 4 -16.05 -2.82 -18.19
N VAL A 5 -17.20 -2.18 -18.22
CA VAL A 5 -17.42 -0.86 -18.81
C VAL A 5 -17.57 0.15 -17.68
N LEU A 6 -16.57 1.01 -17.52
CA LEU A 6 -16.66 2.17 -16.63
C LEU A 6 -17.34 3.33 -17.38
N SER A 7 -18.48 3.75 -16.88
CA SER A 7 -19.31 4.86 -17.37
C SER A 7 -19.36 5.98 -16.32
N GLY A 8 -19.99 7.11 -16.65
CA GLY A 8 -20.28 8.18 -15.69
C GLY A 8 -19.33 9.38 -15.78
N GLY A 9 -19.59 10.41 -14.97
CA GLY A 9 -18.90 11.71 -15.01
C GLY A 9 -19.79 12.83 -15.57
N ARG A 10 -19.19 13.95 -15.98
CA ARG A 10 -19.94 15.19 -16.33
C ARG A 10 -20.54 15.22 -17.74
N HIS A 11 -20.47 14.14 -18.48
CA HIS A 11 -21.02 14.01 -19.84
C HIS A 11 -22.24 13.08 -19.80
N PRO A 12 -23.27 13.29 -20.64
CA PRO A 12 -24.45 12.44 -20.67
C PRO A 12 -24.12 11.03 -21.22
N TYR A 13 -23.54 10.18 -20.39
CA TYR A 13 -23.18 8.81 -20.76
C TYR A 13 -24.40 7.88 -20.74
N GLU A 14 -25.50 8.28 -20.09
CA GLU A 14 -26.79 7.61 -20.10
C GLU A 14 -27.38 7.41 -21.51
N GLU A 15 -26.98 8.22 -22.49
CA GLU A 15 -27.40 8.06 -23.88
C GLU A 15 -26.46 7.14 -24.67
N SER A 16 -25.15 7.21 -24.41
CA SER A 16 -24.13 6.48 -25.18
C SER A 16 -23.85 5.07 -24.66
N THR A 17 -23.92 4.88 -23.34
CA THR A 17 -23.60 3.63 -22.67
C THR A 17 -24.59 2.51 -23.02
N PRO A 18 -25.91 2.73 -23.13
CA PRO A 18 -26.83 1.68 -23.58
C PRO A 18 -26.56 1.22 -25.02
N VAL A 19 -26.11 2.14 -25.89
CA VAL A 19 -25.75 1.78 -27.28
C VAL A 19 -24.49 0.92 -27.29
N LEU A 20 -23.48 1.30 -26.52
CA LEU A 20 -22.24 0.54 -26.37
C LEU A 20 -22.49 -0.84 -25.76
N GLU A 21 -23.28 -0.91 -24.68
CA GLU A 21 -23.67 -2.14 -24.02
C GLU A 21 -24.43 -3.06 -24.99
N GLY A 22 -25.41 -2.53 -25.72
CA GLY A 22 -26.15 -3.29 -26.74
C GLY A 22 -25.26 -3.83 -27.85
N PHE A 23 -24.27 -3.06 -28.29
CA PHE A 23 -23.30 -3.51 -29.31
C PHE A 23 -22.41 -4.65 -28.78
N LEU A 24 -21.88 -4.53 -27.56
CA LEU A 24 -20.99 -5.52 -26.96
C LEU A 24 -21.72 -6.82 -26.59
N THR A 25 -22.91 -6.70 -26.01
CA THR A 25 -23.77 -7.86 -25.71
C THR A 25 -24.27 -8.55 -26.98
N GLY A 26 -24.64 -7.78 -28.02
CA GLY A 26 -25.00 -8.30 -29.33
C GLY A 26 -23.87 -9.06 -30.03
N ALA A 27 -22.61 -8.75 -29.71
CA ALA A 27 -21.44 -9.50 -30.15
C ALA A 27 -21.15 -10.78 -29.34
N GLY A 28 -21.98 -11.09 -28.32
CA GLY A 28 -21.83 -12.27 -27.46
C GLY A 28 -20.86 -12.08 -26.30
N HIS A 29 -20.64 -10.85 -25.84
CA HIS A 29 -19.85 -10.56 -24.64
C HIS A 29 -20.76 -10.41 -23.41
N GLU A 30 -20.25 -10.77 -22.24
CA GLU A 30 -20.86 -10.44 -20.96
C GLU A 30 -20.33 -9.08 -20.52
N VAL A 31 -21.22 -8.14 -20.22
CA VAL A 31 -20.86 -6.74 -19.98
C VAL A 31 -21.35 -6.32 -18.61
N ASN A 32 -20.46 -5.78 -17.79
CA ASN A 32 -20.79 -5.13 -16.54
C ASN A 32 -20.56 -3.62 -16.68
N VAL A 33 -21.63 -2.82 -16.59
CA VAL A 33 -21.55 -1.36 -16.63
C VAL A 33 -21.58 -0.82 -15.20
N THR A 34 -20.60 0.00 -14.84
CA THR A 34 -20.54 0.64 -13.51
C THR A 34 -19.92 2.03 -13.58
N GLU A 35 -20.24 2.90 -12.63
CA GLU A 35 -19.53 4.18 -12.43
C GLU A 35 -18.45 4.08 -11.33
N ASP A 36 -18.54 3.02 -10.51
CA ASP A 36 -17.67 2.80 -9.37
C ASP A 36 -16.29 2.27 -9.81
N ALA A 37 -15.30 3.16 -9.75
CA ALA A 37 -13.91 2.82 -10.06
C ALA A 37 -13.21 2.03 -8.94
N SER A 38 -13.83 1.84 -7.77
CA SER A 38 -13.22 1.10 -6.65
C SER A 38 -12.91 -0.35 -7.02
N ILE A 39 -13.68 -0.93 -7.94
CA ILE A 39 -13.44 -2.27 -8.50
C ILE A 39 -12.04 -2.41 -9.10
N LEU A 40 -11.45 -1.33 -9.63
CA LEU A 40 -10.11 -1.36 -10.21
C LEU A 40 -9.00 -1.64 -9.18
N ALA A 41 -9.28 -1.39 -7.88
CA ALA A 41 -8.35 -1.68 -6.79
C ALA A 41 -8.56 -3.07 -6.18
N ASP A 42 -9.63 -3.79 -6.57
CA ASP A 42 -9.94 -5.12 -6.09
C ASP A 42 -9.41 -6.16 -7.09
N ALA A 43 -8.28 -6.79 -6.75
CA ALA A 43 -7.63 -7.77 -7.61
C ALA A 43 -8.48 -9.03 -7.85
N ASP A 44 -9.29 -9.44 -6.86
CA ASP A 44 -10.13 -10.62 -6.97
C ASP A 44 -11.30 -10.33 -7.92
N ALA A 45 -11.95 -9.17 -7.77
CA ALA A 45 -13.00 -8.73 -8.70
C ALA A 45 -12.47 -8.53 -10.12
N MET A 46 -11.29 -7.93 -10.27
CA MET A 46 -10.65 -7.68 -11.56
C MET A 46 -10.27 -8.95 -12.31
N SER A 47 -9.98 -10.04 -11.59
CA SER A 47 -9.66 -11.34 -12.20
C SER A 47 -10.82 -11.94 -13.01
N GLY A 48 -12.05 -11.48 -12.77
CA GLY A 48 -13.25 -11.92 -13.48
C GLY A 48 -13.47 -11.25 -14.85
N TYR A 49 -12.65 -10.25 -15.21
CA TYR A 49 -12.81 -9.49 -16.46
C TYR A 49 -11.62 -9.71 -17.40
N ASP A 50 -11.93 -9.90 -18.69
CA ASP A 50 -10.95 -10.08 -19.76
C ASP A 50 -10.42 -8.74 -20.28
N ALA A 51 -11.26 -7.69 -20.25
CA ALA A 51 -10.88 -6.37 -20.72
C ALA A 51 -11.67 -5.26 -20.02
N LEU A 52 -11.06 -4.08 -20.01
CA LEU A 52 -11.60 -2.85 -19.43
C LEU A 52 -11.93 -1.87 -20.55
N VAL A 53 -13.13 -1.28 -20.49
CA VAL A 53 -13.58 -0.25 -21.42
C VAL A 53 -13.91 1.01 -20.62
N PHE A 54 -13.24 2.10 -20.94
CA PHE A 54 -13.50 3.40 -20.33
C PHE A 54 -14.39 4.22 -21.26
N ASN A 55 -15.69 4.24 -21.00
CA ASN A 55 -16.63 5.17 -21.61
C ASN A 55 -16.89 6.34 -20.66
N THR A 56 -15.82 7.01 -20.25
CA THR A 56 -15.88 8.10 -19.27
C THR A 56 -14.65 8.99 -19.38
N MET A 57 -14.83 10.28 -19.09
CA MET A 57 -13.73 11.19 -18.83
C MET A 57 -13.55 11.30 -17.31
N ARG A 58 -12.48 10.70 -16.79
CA ARG A 58 -12.17 10.69 -15.35
C ARG A 58 -11.17 11.79 -15.00
N ALA A 59 -11.67 12.89 -14.43
CA ALA A 59 -10.86 14.03 -13.99
C ALA A 59 -11.54 14.75 -12.82
N GLY A 60 -10.78 15.55 -12.07
CA GLY A 60 -11.30 16.26 -10.89
C GLY A 60 -11.81 15.28 -9.84
N ASP A 61 -13.07 15.43 -9.44
CA ASP A 61 -13.71 14.57 -8.42
C ASP A 61 -13.89 13.12 -8.89
N ASP A 62 -13.96 12.88 -10.20
CA ASP A 62 -14.08 11.54 -10.80
C ASP A 62 -12.71 10.92 -11.12
N ALA A 63 -11.61 11.62 -10.83
CA ALA A 63 -10.27 11.15 -11.10
C ALA A 63 -9.97 9.84 -10.35
N MET A 64 -9.22 8.96 -11.02
CA MET A 64 -8.78 7.72 -10.40
C MET A 64 -7.75 7.96 -9.30
N THR A 65 -7.85 7.18 -8.24
CA THR A 65 -6.82 7.12 -7.20
C THR A 65 -5.58 6.38 -7.68
N ARG A 66 -4.48 6.46 -6.92
CA ARG A 66 -3.25 5.71 -7.26
C ARG A 66 -3.46 4.21 -7.15
N GLU A 67 -4.27 3.76 -6.22
CA GLU A 67 -4.57 2.35 -5.99
C GLU A 67 -5.35 1.78 -7.19
N GLN A 68 -6.33 2.51 -7.69
CA GLN A 68 -7.08 2.15 -8.90
C GLN A 68 -6.17 2.13 -10.15
N GLN A 69 -5.24 3.08 -10.27
CA GLN A 69 -4.24 3.07 -11.34
C GLN A 69 -3.27 1.89 -11.20
N ALA A 70 -2.80 1.60 -9.99
CA ALA A 70 -1.91 0.49 -9.71
C ALA A 70 -2.55 -0.85 -10.12
N GLY A 71 -3.84 -1.03 -9.82
CA GLY A 71 -4.60 -2.23 -10.20
C GLY A 71 -4.65 -2.47 -11.71
N MET A 72 -4.63 -1.43 -12.55
CA MET A 72 -4.55 -1.57 -14.01
C MET A 72 -3.15 -1.90 -14.53
N THR A 73 -2.11 -1.49 -13.80
CA THR A 73 -0.70 -1.69 -14.20
C THR A 73 -0.10 -2.99 -13.68
N MET A 74 -0.83 -3.73 -12.84
CA MET A 74 -0.39 -5.01 -12.29
C MET A 74 -0.48 -6.09 -13.36
N GLU A 75 0.45 -6.02 -14.31
CA GLU A 75 0.80 -7.09 -15.23
C GLU A 75 1.35 -8.25 -14.39
N GLY A 76 0.67 -9.39 -14.44
CA GLY A 76 0.88 -10.50 -13.50
C GLY A 76 2.36 -10.86 -13.25
N ARG A 77 2.86 -10.54 -12.05
CA ARG A 77 3.86 -11.35 -11.34
C ARG A 77 3.96 -11.02 -9.85
N ALA A 78 3.78 -12.08 -9.07
CA ALA A 78 4.21 -12.32 -7.68
C ALA A 78 3.51 -11.49 -6.58
N SER A 79 2.64 -12.11 -5.78
CA SER A 79 2.96 -13.05 -4.69
C SER A 79 3.79 -12.41 -3.57
N SER A 80 3.14 -12.29 -2.40
CA SER A 80 3.69 -12.01 -1.07
C SER A 80 4.52 -10.74 -0.85
N ALA A 81 3.85 -9.65 -0.51
CA ALA A 81 4.34 -8.77 0.54
C ALA A 81 3.57 -9.09 1.84
N SER A 82 4.09 -10.09 2.57
CA SER A 82 3.79 -10.27 3.99
C SER A 82 4.07 -8.94 4.70
N THR A 83 3.02 -8.24 5.12
CA THR A 83 3.19 -7.18 6.13
C THR A 83 3.32 -7.89 7.47
N SER A 84 4.55 -8.28 7.81
CA SER A 84 4.91 -8.72 9.15
C SER A 84 4.78 -7.53 10.11
N PRO A 85 4.00 -7.60 11.20
CA PRO A 85 3.92 -6.50 12.14
C PRO A 85 5.24 -6.42 12.94
N ALA A 86 5.90 -5.27 12.86
CA ALA A 86 7.10 -4.97 13.64
C ALA A 86 6.79 -5.13 15.14
N ALA A 87 7.44 -6.10 15.79
CA ALA A 87 7.39 -6.27 17.23
C ALA A 87 8.14 -5.12 17.94
N PRO A 88 7.60 -4.52 19.01
CA PRO A 88 8.31 -3.49 19.77
C PRO A 88 9.48 -4.10 20.57
N ARG A 89 10.63 -3.45 20.45
CA ARG A 89 11.90 -3.77 21.11
C ARG A 89 11.77 -3.55 22.62
N GLN A 90 11.84 -4.63 23.41
CA GLN A 90 11.86 -4.54 24.88
C GLN A 90 13.19 -3.94 25.37
N THR A 91 13.12 -2.80 26.05
CA THR A 91 14.22 -2.25 26.86
C THR A 91 14.18 -2.89 28.24
N GLY A 92 15.09 -3.81 28.51
CA GLY A 92 15.29 -4.38 29.85
C GLY A 92 16.09 -3.43 30.74
N THR A 93 15.48 -3.00 31.85
CA THR A 93 16.17 -2.40 32.99
C THR A 93 16.05 -3.34 34.17
N ASN A 94 17.10 -4.09 34.49
CA ASN A 94 17.17 -4.86 35.74
C ASN A 94 18.22 -4.24 36.67
N THR A 95 17.76 -3.92 37.86
CA THR A 95 18.46 -3.28 38.97
C THR A 95 18.90 -4.34 39.99
N THR A 96 20.17 -4.24 40.42
CA THR A 96 20.75 -4.62 41.73
C THR A 96 20.88 -6.11 42.13
N THR A 97 22.11 -6.56 42.42
CA THR A 97 22.58 -6.93 43.79
C THR A 97 24.00 -7.54 43.76
N SER A 98 24.88 -7.01 44.62
CA SER A 98 26.25 -7.44 44.99
C SER A 98 26.25 -8.77 45.78
N PRO A 99 27.35 -9.55 45.88
CA PRO A 99 28.29 -9.35 47.00
C PRO A 99 29.80 -9.67 46.74
N ALA A 100 30.64 -8.93 47.46
CA ALA A 100 31.90 -9.29 48.16
C ALA A 100 33.00 -10.15 47.49
N ALA A 101 34.25 -9.62 47.45
CA ALA A 101 35.41 -10.14 48.22
C ALA A 101 36.79 -9.64 47.73
N VAL A 102 37.56 -9.06 48.68
CA VAL A 102 39.02 -9.28 48.95
C VAL A 102 40.09 -8.70 48.00
N GLY A 103 41.02 -7.93 48.58
CA GLY A 103 42.45 -8.09 48.24
C GLY A 103 43.31 -6.83 48.14
N CYS A 104 44.18 -6.63 49.12
CA CYS A 104 45.25 -5.62 49.23
C CYS A 104 46.15 -5.44 47.99
N SER A 105 46.57 -4.19 47.70
CA SER A 105 47.98 -3.78 47.81
C SER A 105 48.19 -2.27 47.62
N ARG A 106 49.02 -1.72 48.50
CA ARG A 106 49.60 -0.37 48.48
C ARG A 106 50.68 -0.29 47.40
N ILE A 107 50.95 0.91 46.86
CA ILE A 107 52.29 1.52 46.72
C ILE A 107 52.09 3.03 46.43
N ALA A 108 52.96 3.82 47.04
CA ALA A 108 52.94 5.27 47.18
C ALA A 108 53.78 6.00 46.09
N THR A 109 53.86 7.34 46.25
CA THR A 109 54.97 8.23 45.82
C THR A 109 54.77 8.87 44.42
N THR A 110 54.78 10.19 44.17
CA THR A 110 55.38 11.36 44.85
C THR A 110 54.68 12.68 44.43
N ARG A 111 54.78 13.70 45.29
CA ARG A 111 54.48 15.14 45.02
C ARG A 111 55.50 15.76 44.04
N HIS A 112 55.10 16.79 43.28
CA HIS A 112 55.58 18.17 43.51
C HIS A 112 54.82 19.24 42.71
N THR A 113 54.71 20.37 43.40
CA THR A 113 54.11 21.69 43.15
C THR A 113 54.80 22.58 42.10
N ALA A 114 54.04 23.47 41.45
CA ALA A 114 54.29 24.91 41.25
C ALA A 114 53.25 25.46 40.23
N SER A 115 52.36 26.41 40.52
CA SER A 115 52.50 27.84 40.90
C SER A 115 52.47 28.80 39.70
N SER A 116 51.92 30.00 39.94
CA SER A 116 51.76 31.20 39.07
C SER A 116 50.51 31.19 38.17
N ARG A 117 49.57 32.14 38.24
CA ARG A 117 49.45 33.46 38.90
C ARG A 117 47.96 33.77 39.10
#